data_AF-A0A9D8Q972-F1
#
_entry.id   AF-A0A9D8Q972-F1
#
_cell.length_a   1.000
_cell.length_b   1.000
_cell.length_c   1.000
_cell.angle_alpha   90.00
_cell.angle_beta   90.00
_cell.angle_gamma   90.00
#
_symmetry.space_group_name_H-M   'P 1'
#
loop_
_entity.id
_entity.type
_entity.pdbx_description
1 polymer ?
#
loop_
_entity_poly.entity_id
_entity_poly.type
_entity_poly.pdbx_seq_one_letter_code
_entity_poly.pdbx_strand_id
1 'polypeptide(L)'
;DEPTSGFIIGGRQPGTFQVIRRDGYDITDLAFLPGGDMLLLERWYRPLRGVGMRIRRIAGASLRPGARLDGQILIEADLGQEIDNMEGMAVHLEGGRTIITLISDDNFSTFLQRTVLLEFELAQ
;
A
#
# COMPACT_ATOMS: atom_id res chain seq x y z
N ASP A 1 12.20 -2.79 10.18
CA ASP A 1 12.32 -3.98 9.29
C ASP A 1 11.92 -5.30 9.93
N GLU A 2 11.47 -5.33 11.18
CA GLU A 2 10.79 -6.52 11.70
C GLU A 2 9.49 -6.78 10.93
N PRO A 3 9.09 -8.06 10.71
CA PRO A 3 7.82 -8.37 10.07
C PRO A 3 6.62 -7.81 10.83
N THR A 4 5.63 -7.30 10.11
CA THR A 4 4.36 -6.86 10.71
C THR A 4 3.37 -8.01 10.76
N SER A 5 2.74 -8.23 11.92
CA SER A 5 1.64 -9.19 12.06
C SER A 5 0.35 -8.67 11.40
N GLY A 6 -0.31 -9.52 10.63
CA GLY A 6 -1.63 -9.28 10.06
C GLY A 6 -2.64 -10.33 10.51
N PHE A 7 -3.92 -10.04 10.33
CA PHE A 7 -5.04 -10.89 10.75
C PHE A 7 -5.99 -11.10 9.58
N ILE A 8 -6.33 -12.37 9.32
CA ILE A 8 -7.45 -12.77 8.47
C ILE A 8 -8.64 -12.94 9.40
N ILE A 9 -9.62 -12.04 9.28
CA ILE A 9 -10.80 -12.01 10.13
C ILE A 9 -11.98 -12.58 9.33
N GLY A 10 -12.65 -13.59 9.90
CA GLY A 10 -13.77 -14.27 9.25
C GLY A 10 -13.37 -15.21 8.10
N GLY A 11 -14.36 -15.61 7.30
CA GLY A 11 -14.15 -16.52 6.17
C GLY A 11 -13.82 -17.97 6.57
N ARG A 12 -13.29 -18.74 5.60
CA ARG A 12 -13.03 -20.19 5.76
C ARG A 12 -11.72 -20.51 6.49
N GLN A 13 -10.78 -19.56 6.53
CA GLN A 13 -9.45 -19.75 7.10
C GLN A 13 -9.03 -18.51 7.91
N PRO A 14 -9.72 -18.20 9.02
CA PRO A 14 -9.30 -17.13 9.92
C PRO A 14 -7.94 -17.47 10.54
N GLY A 15 -7.13 -16.47 10.86
CA GLY A 15 -5.82 -16.67 11.49
C GLY A 15 -4.89 -15.49 11.32
N THR A 16 -3.65 -15.63 11.79
CA THR A 16 -2.61 -14.61 11.67
C THR A 16 -1.67 -14.91 10.52
N PHE A 17 -1.04 -13.87 9.97
CA PHE A 17 0.06 -13.97 9.02
C PHE A 17 1.10 -12.89 9.34
N GLN A 18 2.23 -12.92 8.66
CA GLN A 18 3.26 -11.89 8.76
C GLN A 18 3.54 -11.28 7.40
N VAL A 19 3.80 -9.98 7.35
CA VAL A 19 4.28 -9.28 6.16
C VAL A 19 5.75 -8.94 6.36
N ILE A 20 6.60 -9.34 5.42
CA ILE A 20 8.01 -8.96 5.42
C ILE A 20 8.10 -7.45 5.16
N ARG A 21 8.79 -6.74 6.06
CA ARG A 21 9.18 -5.35 5.91
C ARG A 21 10.62 -5.25 5.44
N ARG A 22 10.90 -4.28 4.58
CA ARG A 22 12.24 -3.93 4.10
C ARG A 22 12.34 -2.44 3.81
N ASP A 23 13.56 -1.93 3.87
CA ASP A 23 13.96 -0.57 3.46
C ASP A 23 13.37 0.55 4.33
N GLY A 24 12.89 0.21 5.54
CA GLY A 24 12.32 1.17 6.48
C GLY A 24 10.91 1.67 6.12
N TYR A 25 10.22 1.01 5.20
CA TYR A 25 8.82 1.31 4.87
C TYR A 25 7.85 0.71 5.90
N ASP A 26 6.93 1.51 6.43
CA ASP A 26 5.77 1.14 7.23
C ASP A 26 4.55 0.86 6.33
N ILE A 27 3.66 -0.04 6.76
CA ILE A 27 2.42 -0.34 6.04
C ILE A 27 1.35 0.67 6.47
N THR A 28 0.64 1.27 5.52
CA THR A 28 -0.45 2.22 5.80
C THR A 28 -1.81 1.70 5.43
N ASP A 29 -1.93 1.02 4.30
CA ASP A 29 -3.21 0.52 3.81
C ASP A 29 -3.05 -0.70 2.91
N LEU A 30 -4.17 -1.38 2.62
CA LEU A 30 -4.24 -2.48 1.68
C LEU A 30 -5.57 -2.48 0.95
N ALA A 31 -5.57 -3.01 -0.28
CA ALA A 31 -6.78 -3.20 -1.07
C ALA A 31 -6.64 -4.44 -1.94
N PHE A 32 -7.76 -5.12 -2.22
CA PHE A 32 -7.76 -6.29 -3.10
C PHE A 32 -8.06 -5.89 -4.55
N LEU A 33 -7.27 -6.42 -5.47
CA LEU A 33 -7.56 -6.41 -6.90
C LEU A 33 -8.75 -7.33 -7.19
N PRO A 34 -9.49 -7.11 -8.31
CA PRO A 34 -10.58 -7.99 -8.73
C PRO A 34 -10.18 -9.47 -8.87
N GLY A 35 -8.92 -9.74 -9.20
CA GLY A 35 -8.35 -11.10 -9.27
C GLY A 35 -8.03 -11.75 -7.93
N GLY A 36 -8.20 -11.04 -6.81
CA GLY A 36 -7.93 -11.53 -5.45
C GLY A 36 -6.51 -11.27 -4.94
N ASP A 37 -5.62 -10.74 -5.77
CA ASP A 37 -4.30 -10.27 -5.32
C ASP A 37 -4.44 -9.03 -4.43
N MET A 38 -3.57 -8.94 -3.44
CA MET A 38 -3.56 -7.83 -2.49
C MET A 38 -2.53 -6.79 -2.91
N LEU A 39 -2.96 -5.53 -3.02
CA LEU A 39 -2.08 -4.38 -3.04
C LEU A 39 -1.84 -3.92 -1.61
N LEU A 40 -0.58 -3.62 -1.31
CA LEU A 40 -0.14 -3.12 -0.03
C LEU A 40 0.50 -1.74 -0.25
N LEU A 41 -0.09 -0.71 0.35
CA LEU A 41 0.48 0.63 0.39
C LEU A 41 1.43 0.72 1.57
N GLU A 42 2.63 1.20 1.30
CA GLU A 42 3.64 1.41 2.30
C GLU A 42 4.28 2.79 2.15
N ARG A 43 4.75 3.37 3.25
CA ARG A 43 5.43 4.67 3.26
C ARG A 43 6.62 4.71 4.20
N TRP A 44 7.48 5.69 4.04
CA TRP A 44 8.39 6.15 5.09
C TRP A 44 8.36 7.67 5.17
N TYR A 45 8.69 8.19 6.35
CA TYR A 45 8.95 9.60 6.58
C TYR A 45 10.32 9.78 7.21
N ARG A 46 11.12 10.70 6.68
CA ARG A 46 12.41 11.10 7.23
C ARG A 46 12.52 12.61 7.22
N PRO A 47 12.81 13.27 8.36
CA PRO A 47 12.80 14.73 8.46
C PRO A 47 13.59 15.48 7.37
N LEU A 48 14.71 14.92 6.89
CA LEU A 48 15.56 15.53 5.87
C LEU A 48 15.32 15.03 4.43
N ARG A 49 14.68 13.86 4.28
CA ARG A 49 14.44 13.23 2.96
C ARG A 49 12.97 13.34 2.51
N GLY A 50 12.10 13.84 3.39
CA GLY A 50 10.68 13.98 3.13
C GLY A 50 9.93 12.66 3.30
N VAL A 51 9.05 12.37 2.35
CA VAL A 51 8.24 11.16 2.30
C VAL A 51 8.60 10.31 1.08
N GLY A 52 8.43 9.01 1.22
CA GLY A 52 8.39 8.09 0.11
C GLY A 52 7.27 7.10 0.29
N MET A 53 6.71 6.62 -0.81
CA MET A 53 5.69 5.60 -0.84
C MET A 53 6.06 4.47 -1.79
N ARG A 54 5.49 3.29 -1.58
CA ARG A 54 5.53 2.20 -2.55
C ARG A 54 4.25 1.39 -2.48
N ILE A 55 3.91 0.76 -3.60
CA ILE A 55 2.83 -0.23 -3.66
C ILE A 55 3.46 -1.57 -3.99
N ARG A 56 3.20 -2.58 -3.16
CA ARG A 56 3.55 -3.97 -3.44
C ARG A 56 2.32 -4.78 -3.84
N ARG A 57 2.50 -5.69 -4.79
CA ARG A 57 1.51 -6.73 -5.13
C ARG A 57 1.89 -8.03 -4.45
N ILE A 58 0.99 -8.52 -3.62
CA ILE A 58 1.09 -9.82 -2.94
C ILE A 58 0.06 -10.75 -3.58
N ALA A 59 0.51 -11.94 -3.99
CA ALA A 59 -0.36 -12.94 -4.58
C ALA A 59 -1.46 -13.36 -3.60
N GLY A 60 -2.72 -13.27 -3.98
CA GLY A 60 -3.86 -13.56 -3.09
C GLY A 60 -3.83 -14.99 -2.56
N ALA A 61 -3.41 -15.94 -3.39
CA ALA A 61 -3.24 -17.34 -3.01
C ALA A 61 -2.19 -17.59 -1.92
N SER A 62 -1.30 -16.62 -1.67
CA SER A 62 -0.31 -16.70 -0.59
C SER A 62 -0.88 -16.26 0.78
N LEU A 63 -2.00 -15.52 0.78
CA LEU A 63 -2.66 -15.05 2.00
C LEU A 63 -3.41 -16.19 2.69
N ARG A 64 -2.77 -16.79 3.68
CA ARG A 64 -3.31 -17.89 4.50
C ARG A 64 -2.74 -17.84 5.92
N PRO A 65 -3.40 -18.48 6.90
CA PRO A 65 -2.86 -18.56 8.26
C PRO A 65 -1.43 -19.10 8.30
N GLY A 66 -0.58 -18.47 9.11
CA GLY A 66 0.84 -18.79 9.25
C GLY A 66 1.73 -18.36 8.08
N ALA A 67 1.19 -17.74 7.03
CA ALA A 67 1.99 -17.29 5.90
C ALA A 67 2.93 -16.14 6.29
N ARG A 68 4.07 -16.10 5.60
CA ARG A 68 4.98 -14.96 5.60
C ARG A 68 4.98 -14.36 4.20
N LEU A 69 4.34 -13.21 4.06
CA LEU A 69 4.06 -12.57 2.78
C LEU A 69 5.21 -11.65 2.37
N ASP A 70 5.56 -11.73 1.09
CA ASP A 70 6.34 -10.74 0.37
C ASP A 70 5.72 -10.58 -1.02
N GLY A 71 6.06 -9.50 -1.70
CA GLY A 71 5.46 -9.12 -2.96
C GLY A 71 6.40 -8.31 -3.84
N GLN A 72 6.05 -8.27 -5.12
CA GLN A 72 6.71 -7.43 -6.10
C GLN A 72 6.38 -5.96 -5.82
N ILE A 73 7.38 -5.08 -5.91
CA ILE A 73 7.16 -3.63 -5.92
C ILE A 73 6.63 -3.25 -7.31
N LEU A 74 5.43 -2.67 -7.36
CA LEU A 74 4.83 -2.17 -8.60
C LEU A 74 5.29 -0.74 -8.89
N ILE A 75 5.33 0.09 -7.85
CA ILE A 75 5.77 1.47 -7.91
C ILE A 75 6.49 1.82 -6.60
N GLU A 76 7.54 2.63 -6.73
CA GLU A 76 8.24 3.28 -5.63
C GLU A 76 8.44 4.74 -6.03
N ALA A 77 8.02 5.65 -5.15
CA ALA A 77 8.01 7.07 -5.43
C ALA A 77 8.40 7.92 -4.22
N ASP A 78 8.99 9.07 -4.48
CA ASP A 78 9.31 10.12 -3.52
C ASP A 78 8.75 11.49 -3.98
N LEU A 79 9.07 12.54 -3.23
CA LEU A 79 8.59 13.91 -3.49
C LEU A 79 8.88 14.43 -4.91
N GLY A 80 9.79 13.81 -5.68
CA GLY A 80 10.01 14.13 -7.09
C GLY A 80 8.89 13.68 -8.04
N GLN A 81 7.92 12.90 -7.56
CA GLN A 81 6.87 12.26 -8.38
C GLN A 81 5.45 12.68 -7.98
N GLU A 82 5.29 13.91 -7.46
CA GLU A 82 3.99 14.51 -7.09
C GLU A 82 3.18 13.69 -6.07
N ILE A 83 3.86 12.91 -5.22
CA ILE A 83 3.28 12.23 -4.06
C ILE A 83 3.42 13.06 -2.78
N ASP A 84 2.75 12.61 -1.72
CA ASP A 84 2.86 13.13 -0.36
C ASP A 84 2.76 11.93 0.63
N ASN A 85 2.39 12.15 1.89
CA ASN A 85 2.20 11.12 2.91
C ASN A 85 0.97 10.24 2.62
N MET A 86 1.07 9.39 1.59
CA MET A 86 0.01 8.50 1.16
C MET A 86 -0.38 7.53 2.27
N GLU A 87 -1.65 7.60 2.69
CA GLU A 87 -2.16 6.81 3.82
C GLU A 87 -3.45 6.07 3.50
N GLY A 88 -4.16 6.42 2.42
CA GLY A 88 -5.30 5.68 1.94
C GLY A 88 -5.11 5.16 0.51
N MET A 89 -5.61 3.96 0.26
CA MET A 89 -5.65 3.35 -1.06
C MET A 89 -6.99 2.63 -1.28
N ALA A 90 -7.63 2.91 -2.41
CA ALA A 90 -8.81 2.19 -2.87
C ALA A 90 -8.57 1.58 -4.24
N VAL A 91 -9.19 0.43 -4.50
CA VAL A 91 -9.21 -0.20 -5.82
C VAL A 91 -10.66 -0.33 -6.25
N HIS A 92 -10.96 0.13 -7.45
CA HIS A 92 -12.29 -0.01 -8.05
C HIS A 92 -12.22 -0.26 -9.55
N LEU A 93 -13.35 -0.64 -10.14
CA LEU A 93 -13.48 -0.83 -11.58
C LEU A 93 -14.21 0.36 -12.20
N GLU A 94 -13.63 0.93 -13.26
CA GLU A 94 -14.26 1.98 -14.05
C GLU A 94 -14.20 1.62 -15.54
N GLY A 95 -15.37 1.33 -16.14
CA GLY A 95 -15.43 0.92 -17.55
C GLY A 95 -14.64 -0.36 -17.85
N GLY A 96 -14.46 -1.25 -16.87
CA GLY A 96 -13.65 -2.47 -16.98
C GLY A 96 -12.15 -2.28 -16.70
N ARG A 97 -11.70 -1.04 -16.46
CA ARG A 97 -10.32 -0.73 -16.07
C ARG A 97 -10.18 -0.82 -14.56
N THR A 98 -9.03 -1.31 -14.09
CA THR A 98 -8.73 -1.33 -12.65
C THR A 98 -8.08 -0.02 -12.26
N ILE A 99 -8.78 0.77 -11.45
CA ILE A 99 -8.32 2.08 -10.99
C ILE A 99 -7.84 1.95 -9.55
N ILE A 100 -6.65 2.45 -9.29
CA ILE A 100 -6.04 2.59 -7.97
C ILE A 100 -6.12 4.08 -7.61
N THR A 101 -6.87 4.39 -6.55
CA THR A 101 -6.99 5.75 -6.02
C THR A 101 -6.16 5.84 -4.75
N LEU A 102 -5.28 6.84 -4.65
CA LEU A 102 -4.47 7.13 -3.48
C LEU A 102 -4.88 8.47 -2.88
N ILE A 103 -4.87 8.55 -1.56
CA ILE A 103 -5.07 9.80 -0.82
C ILE A 103 -3.95 10.00 0.20
N SER A 104 -3.43 11.22 0.25
CA SER A 104 -2.51 11.63 1.30
C SER A 104 -3.25 12.03 2.57
N ASP A 105 -2.64 11.76 3.71
CA ASP A 105 -3.10 12.27 5.00
C ASP A 105 -3.02 13.82 5.09
N ASP A 106 -3.79 14.42 5.99
CA ASP A 106 -3.79 15.85 6.29
C ASP A 106 -2.64 16.21 7.23
N ASN A 107 -1.42 16.11 6.72
CA ASN A 107 -0.29 16.41 7.58
C ASN A 107 -0.32 17.87 8.07
N PHE A 108 -0.45 18.04 9.38
CA PHE A 108 -0.49 19.32 10.12
C PHE A 108 0.75 20.23 9.95
N SER A 109 1.65 19.96 8.99
CA SER A 109 2.79 20.82 8.63
C SER A 109 2.46 21.68 7.40
N THR A 110 1.92 22.87 7.66
CA THR A 110 1.35 23.82 6.69
C THR A 110 2.31 24.34 5.60
N PHE A 111 3.62 24.08 5.69
CA PHE A 111 4.62 24.70 4.81
C PHE A 111 5.24 23.76 3.74
N LEU A 112 5.05 22.44 3.83
CA LEU A 112 5.72 21.48 2.93
C LEU A 112 4.81 20.37 2.36
N GLN A 113 3.65 20.12 2.96
CA GLN A 113 2.79 18.98 2.60
C GLN A 113 1.48 19.46 1.97
N ARG A 114 1.01 18.72 0.97
CA ARG A 114 -0.20 18.98 0.18
C ARG A 114 -1.19 17.84 0.38
N THR A 115 -2.47 18.17 0.47
CA THR A 115 -3.52 17.16 0.32
C THR A 115 -3.68 16.84 -1.16
N VAL A 116 -3.34 15.61 -1.56
CA VAL A 116 -3.44 15.12 -2.93
C VAL A 116 -4.32 13.88 -3.00
N LEU A 117 -5.06 13.78 -4.11
CA LEU A 117 -5.81 12.60 -4.53
C LEU A 117 -5.28 12.21 -5.91
N LEU A 118 -4.75 11.00 -6.04
CA LEU A 118 -4.14 10.51 -7.28
C LEU A 118 -4.88 9.28 -7.76
N GLU A 119 -5.07 9.17 -9.08
CA GLU A 119 -5.70 8.00 -9.69
C GLU A 119 -4.80 7.43 -10.79
N PHE A 120 -4.63 6.11 -10.76
CA PHE A 120 -3.82 5.37 -11.71
C PHE A 120 -4.63 4.21 -12.28
N GLU A 121 -4.57 4.03 -13.60
CA GLU A 121 -4.98 2.78 -14.21
C GLU A 121 -3.87 1.73 -14.02
N LEU A 122 -4.22 0.57 -13.47
CA LEU A 122 -3.29 -0.55 -13.39
C LEU A 122 -3.13 -1.16 -14.79
N ALA A 123 -1.97 -0.93 -15.40
CA ALA A 123 -1.61 -1.54 -16.69
C ALA A 123 -1.64 -3.07 -16.60
N GLN A 124 -2.07 -3.71 -17.70
CA GLN A 124 -2.14 -5.17 -17.82
C GLN A 124 -0.77 -5.81 -18.06
#